data_AF-A0AAN7QPA3-F1
#
_entry.id   AF-A0AAN7QPA3-F1
#
_cell.length_a   1.000
_cell.length_b   1.000
_cell.length_c   1.000
_cell.angle_alpha   90.00
_cell.angle_beta   90.00
_cell.angle_gamma   90.00
#
_symmetry.space_group_name_H-M   'P 1'
#
loop_
_entity.id
_entity.type
_entity.pdbx_description
1 polymer ?
#
loop_
_entity_poly.entity_id
_entity_poly.type
_entity_poly.pdbx_seq_one_letter_code
_entity_poly.pdbx_strand_id
1 'polypeptide(L)'
;MAEKHVIKISAIISFFKDDEKLIARGENALESGHLNSTTFDADLSILRGSSMRDRQYSVEVSFNSDWNIVEATCTCPRGQLRCHRMAAVMLFGHYNVSVTDKACSWNLKNNSKSTVQNISELYPLKPHTSTPRNLTEDEINLFKTKLKLFNGTVGFSWLLAEEGENKTTKLIIDVETILFNNNYLQSNDKRSFMKHQLQVTDDLILKVVEATVGQIRNECWLIYRKHRLTASNFGVVLAASKRNRFPPSLFKQIMGES
;
A
#
# COMPACT_ATOMS: atom_id res chain seq x y z
N MET A 1 -36.36 1.73 5.89
CA MET A 1 -34.95 1.37 5.64
C MET A 1 -34.71 1.76 4.19
N ALA A 2 -33.71 2.60 3.88
CA ALA A 2 -33.43 2.95 2.49
C ALA A 2 -33.09 1.67 1.72
N GLU A 3 -33.80 1.40 0.62
CA GLU A 3 -33.50 0.26 -0.23
C GLU A 3 -32.09 0.44 -0.81
N LYS A 4 -31.27 -0.60 -0.71
CA LYS A 4 -29.89 -0.55 -1.20
C LYS A 4 -29.91 -0.76 -2.71
N HIS A 5 -29.76 0.33 -3.46
CA HIS A 5 -29.67 0.30 -4.91
C HIS A 5 -28.23 -0.04 -5.33
N VAL A 6 -27.91 -1.33 -5.49
CA VAL A 6 -26.55 -1.80 -5.78
C VAL A 6 -26.45 -2.34 -7.19
N ILE A 7 -25.98 -1.50 -8.12
CA ILE A 7 -25.62 -1.92 -9.48
C ILE A 7 -24.29 -2.69 -9.39
N LYS A 8 -24.34 -4.00 -9.61
CA LYS A 8 -23.17 -4.88 -9.47
C LYS A 8 -22.30 -4.82 -10.73
N ILE A 9 -20.99 -4.69 -10.54
CA ILE A 9 -20.03 -4.77 -11.66
C ILE A 9 -20.09 -6.14 -12.37
N SER A 10 -20.37 -7.22 -11.63
CA SER A 10 -20.56 -8.55 -12.21
C SER A 10 -21.76 -8.64 -13.16
N ALA A 11 -22.84 -7.91 -12.86
CA ALA A 11 -24.01 -7.83 -13.74
C ALA A 11 -23.65 -7.11 -15.06
N ILE A 12 -22.87 -6.03 -14.97
CA ILE A 12 -22.38 -5.29 -16.15
C ILE A 12 -21.47 -6.18 -17.01
N ILE A 13 -20.51 -6.87 -16.41
CA ILE A 13 -19.60 -7.77 -17.13
C ILE A 13 -20.39 -8.92 -17.78
N SER A 14 -21.36 -9.50 -17.06
CA SER A 14 -22.22 -10.56 -17.61
C SER A 14 -23.06 -10.08 -18.80
N PHE A 15 -23.51 -8.83 -18.76
CA PHE A 15 -24.26 -8.22 -19.85
C PHE A 15 -23.39 -8.00 -21.09
N PHE A 16 -22.08 -7.79 -20.95
CA PHE A 16 -21.15 -7.58 -22.07
C PHE A 16 -20.25 -8.78 -22.37
N LYS A 17 -20.60 -9.98 -21.91
CA LYS A 17 -19.74 -11.18 -22.00
C LYS A 17 -19.17 -11.47 -23.39
N ASP A 18 -19.93 -11.17 -24.45
CA ASP A 18 -19.51 -11.42 -25.84
C ASP A 18 -18.63 -10.28 -26.43
N ASP A 19 -18.58 -9.11 -25.77
CA ASP A 19 -17.99 -7.87 -26.28
C ASP A 19 -17.23 -7.08 -25.19
N GLU A 20 -16.30 -7.71 -24.47
CA GLU A 20 -15.53 -7.07 -23.38
C GLU A 20 -14.80 -5.78 -23.79
N LYS A 21 -14.40 -5.67 -25.06
CA LYS A 21 -13.77 -4.45 -25.62
C LYS A 21 -14.67 -3.21 -25.53
N LEU A 22 -15.99 -3.39 -25.43
CA LEU A 22 -16.93 -2.29 -25.25
C LEU A 22 -16.91 -1.73 -23.83
N ILE A 23 -16.55 -2.55 -22.83
CA ILE A 23 -16.40 -2.11 -21.43
C ILE A 23 -15.22 -1.16 -21.34
N ALA A 24 -14.04 -1.57 -21.83
CA ALA A 24 -12.84 -0.71 -21.82
C ALA A 24 -13.05 0.60 -22.61
N ARG A 25 -13.79 0.56 -23.73
CA ARG A 25 -14.17 1.77 -24.46
C ARG A 25 -15.17 2.64 -23.70
N GLY A 26 -16.07 2.02 -22.93
CA GLY A 26 -17.02 2.70 -22.06
C GLY A 26 -16.33 3.38 -20.89
N GLU A 27 -15.35 2.72 -20.26
CA GLU A 27 -14.48 3.30 -19.23
C GLU A 27 -13.73 4.50 -19.77
N ASN A 28 -13.08 4.38 -20.92
CA ASN A 28 -12.39 5.50 -21.56
C ASN A 28 -13.35 6.68 -21.83
N ALA A 29 -14.59 6.41 -22.27
CA ALA A 29 -15.60 7.44 -22.52
C ALA A 29 -16.07 8.12 -21.22
N LEU A 30 -16.15 7.36 -20.12
CA LEU A 30 -16.45 7.86 -18.79
C LEU A 30 -15.32 8.77 -18.27
N GLU A 31 -14.07 8.30 -18.32
CA GLU A 31 -12.89 9.06 -17.86
C GLU A 31 -12.65 10.34 -18.66
N SER A 32 -12.92 10.31 -19.96
CA SER A 32 -12.79 11.47 -20.85
C SER A 32 -13.99 12.43 -20.80
N GLY A 33 -14.96 12.20 -19.92
CA GLY A 33 -16.08 13.12 -19.67
C GLY A 33 -17.09 13.22 -20.81
N HIS A 34 -17.38 12.12 -21.51
CA HIS A 34 -18.34 12.08 -22.63
C HIS A 34 -19.80 11.81 -22.20
N LEU A 35 -20.07 11.75 -20.89
CA LEU A 35 -21.41 11.68 -20.31
C LEU A 35 -21.83 13.07 -19.86
N ASN A 36 -22.90 13.60 -20.45
CA ASN A 36 -23.36 14.97 -20.16
C ASN A 36 -24.33 15.00 -18.97
N SER A 37 -25.24 14.04 -18.91
CA SER A 37 -26.20 13.92 -17.82
C SER A 37 -26.59 12.47 -17.58
N THR A 38 -26.82 12.13 -16.32
CA THR A 38 -27.31 10.83 -15.90
C THR A 38 -28.37 11.03 -14.82
N THR A 39 -29.52 10.38 -14.98
CA THR A 39 -30.60 10.40 -14.00
C THR A 39 -30.91 8.97 -13.61
N PHE A 40 -31.05 8.74 -12.32
CA PHE A 40 -31.41 7.44 -11.76
C PHE A 40 -32.77 7.57 -11.09
N ASP A 41 -33.72 6.76 -11.53
CA ASP A 41 -35.06 6.66 -10.95
C ASP A 41 -35.11 5.38 -10.12
N ALA A 42 -35.14 5.55 -8.80
CA ALA A 42 -35.14 4.46 -7.83
C ALA A 42 -36.46 3.66 -7.86
N ASP A 43 -37.59 4.35 -8.05
CA ASP A 43 -38.93 3.75 -7.99
C ASP A 43 -39.19 2.88 -9.22
N LEU A 44 -38.68 3.30 -10.38
CA LEU A 44 -38.80 2.54 -11.63
C LEU A 44 -37.61 1.60 -11.87
N SER A 45 -36.54 1.70 -11.07
CA SER A 45 -35.28 0.96 -11.29
C SER A 45 -34.71 1.19 -12.70
N ILE A 46 -34.72 2.46 -13.14
CA ILE A 46 -34.25 2.87 -14.47
C ILE A 46 -33.08 3.84 -14.33
N LEU A 47 -32.00 3.57 -15.06
CA LEU A 47 -30.88 4.49 -15.23
C LEU A 47 -30.91 5.06 -16.65
N ARG A 48 -31.04 6.39 -16.75
CA ARG A 48 -30.99 7.12 -18.00
C ARG A 48 -29.69 7.92 -18.08
N GLY A 49 -29.07 7.92 -19.24
CA GLY A 49 -27.86 8.68 -19.50
C GLY A 49 -27.89 9.32 -20.88
N SER A 50 -27.43 10.55 -20.99
CA SER A 50 -27.18 11.21 -22.27
C SER A 50 -25.68 11.27 -22.55
N SER A 51 -25.28 10.82 -23.73
CA SER A 51 -23.86 10.71 -24.13
C SER A 51 -23.56 11.53 -25.39
N MET A 52 -22.47 12.30 -25.27
CA MET A 52 -21.73 13.13 -26.24
C MET A 52 -22.08 14.61 -26.46
N ARG A 53 -21.01 15.37 -26.78
CA ARG A 53 -20.94 16.84 -26.98
C ARG A 53 -21.61 17.37 -28.25
N ASP A 54 -21.59 16.62 -29.36
CA ASP A 54 -22.06 17.12 -30.67
C ASP A 54 -23.41 16.53 -31.13
N ARG A 55 -23.73 15.28 -30.75
CA ARG A 55 -25.03 14.64 -30.98
C ARG A 55 -25.47 13.95 -29.69
N GLN A 56 -26.67 14.28 -29.23
CA GLN A 56 -27.23 13.71 -28.02
C GLN A 56 -27.77 12.31 -28.32
N TYR A 57 -27.18 11.31 -27.69
CA TYR A 57 -27.72 9.96 -27.69
C TYR A 57 -28.21 9.64 -26.29
N SER A 58 -29.46 9.19 -26.17
CA SER A 58 -30.03 8.70 -24.93
C SER A 58 -29.77 7.21 -24.79
N VAL A 59 -29.45 6.82 -23.56
CA VAL A 59 -29.29 5.46 -23.11
C VAL A 59 -30.27 5.26 -21.97
N GLU A 60 -31.02 4.16 -22.01
CA GLU A 60 -31.91 3.75 -20.94
C GLU A 60 -31.59 2.31 -20.55
N VAL A 61 -31.39 2.07 -19.26
CA VAL A 61 -31.06 0.77 -18.69
C VAL A 61 -32.07 0.45 -17.61
N SER A 62 -32.73 -0.69 -17.71
CA SER A 62 -33.69 -1.18 -16.71
C SER A 62 -33.09 -2.31 -15.88
N PHE A 63 -33.40 -2.30 -14.58
CA PHE A 63 -32.95 -3.30 -13.63
C PHE A 63 -34.12 -4.10 -13.05
N ASN A 64 -33.88 -5.37 -12.75
CA ASN A 64 -34.78 -6.22 -11.96
C ASN A 64 -34.67 -5.91 -10.46
N SER A 65 -35.55 -6.51 -9.66
CA SER A 65 -35.53 -6.46 -8.17
C SER A 65 -34.17 -6.85 -7.56
N ASP A 66 -33.40 -7.72 -8.23
CA ASP A 66 -32.07 -8.17 -7.79
C ASP A 66 -30.90 -7.29 -8.30
N TRP A 67 -31.21 -6.15 -8.92
CA TRP A 67 -30.27 -5.22 -9.57
C TRP A 67 -29.47 -5.83 -10.74
N ASN A 68 -30.08 -6.81 -11.41
CA ASN A 68 -29.58 -7.37 -12.67
C ASN A 68 -30.16 -6.59 -13.86
N ILE A 69 -29.36 -6.42 -14.91
CA ILE A 69 -29.76 -5.70 -16.12
C ILE A 69 -30.77 -6.54 -16.91
N VAL A 70 -31.96 -5.99 -17.15
CA VAL A 70 -33.02 -6.63 -17.94
C VAL A 70 -32.87 -6.24 -19.39
N GLU A 71 -32.83 -4.93 -19.63
CA GLU A 71 -32.79 -4.35 -20.96
C GLU A 71 -31.92 -3.09 -20.93
N ALA A 72 -31.22 -2.86 -22.05
CA ALA A 72 -30.51 -1.62 -22.27
C ALA A 72 -30.74 -1.18 -23.71
N THR A 73 -31.25 0.04 -23.90
CA THR A 73 -31.48 0.62 -25.22
C THR A 73 -30.64 1.87 -25.38
N CYS A 74 -30.19 2.13 -26.61
CA CYS A 74 -29.48 3.35 -26.94
C CYS A 74 -29.96 3.89 -28.29
N THR A 75 -30.03 5.21 -28.46
CA THR A 75 -30.40 5.82 -29.74
C THR A 75 -29.23 5.89 -30.75
N CYS A 76 -28.09 5.29 -30.45
CA CYS A 76 -26.96 5.26 -31.37
C CYS A 76 -27.19 4.29 -32.55
N PRO A 77 -26.45 4.40 -33.67
CA PRO A 77 -26.59 3.49 -34.81
C PRO A 77 -26.38 2.00 -34.47
N ARG A 78 -25.67 1.71 -33.35
CA ARG A 78 -25.48 0.35 -32.82
C ARG A 78 -26.43 0.01 -31.67
N GLY A 79 -27.37 0.88 -31.34
CA GLY A 79 -28.08 0.86 -30.06
C GLY A 79 -29.22 -0.15 -29.94
N GLN A 80 -29.52 -0.88 -31.03
CA GLN A 80 -30.25 -2.16 -30.98
C GLN A 80 -29.37 -3.32 -30.49
N LEU A 81 -28.06 -3.12 -30.44
CA LEU A 81 -27.05 -4.04 -29.89
C LEU A 81 -26.33 -3.37 -28.72
N ARG A 82 -25.43 -4.12 -28.09
CA ARG A 82 -24.54 -3.63 -27.04
C ARG A 82 -23.59 -2.57 -27.61
N CYS A 83 -23.46 -1.44 -26.91
CA CYS A 83 -22.56 -0.36 -27.30
C CYS A 83 -21.77 0.17 -26.10
N HIS A 84 -20.63 0.81 -26.37
CA HIS A 84 -19.77 1.39 -25.34
C HIS A 84 -20.46 2.52 -24.55
N ARG A 85 -21.52 3.14 -25.10
CA ARG A 85 -22.31 4.17 -24.40
C ARG A 85 -23.15 3.58 -23.28
N MET A 86 -23.74 2.41 -23.52
CA MET A 86 -24.43 1.64 -22.49
C MET A 86 -23.46 1.27 -21.37
N ALA A 87 -22.26 0.79 -21.74
CA ALA A 87 -21.21 0.48 -20.76
C ALA A 87 -20.81 1.70 -19.93
N ALA A 88 -20.59 2.86 -20.56
CA ALA A 88 -20.23 4.09 -19.86
C ALA A 88 -21.30 4.52 -18.84
N VAL A 89 -22.59 4.48 -19.22
CA VAL A 89 -23.71 4.83 -18.33
C VAL A 89 -23.84 3.84 -17.17
N MET A 90 -23.73 2.53 -17.44
CA MET A 90 -23.77 1.49 -16.42
C MET A 90 -22.62 1.61 -15.41
N LEU A 91 -21.41 1.89 -15.89
CA LEU A 91 -20.23 2.10 -15.04
C LEU A 91 -20.37 3.38 -14.20
N PHE A 92 -20.89 4.46 -14.79
CA PHE A 92 -21.22 5.66 -14.03
C PHE A 92 -22.23 5.35 -12.91
N GLY A 93 -23.27 4.58 -13.20
CA GLY A 93 -24.25 4.13 -12.22
C GLY A 93 -23.62 3.28 -11.11
N HIS A 94 -22.73 2.36 -11.44
CA HIS A 94 -21.97 1.59 -10.46
C HIS A 94 -21.19 2.51 -9.50
N TYR A 95 -20.41 3.45 -10.03
CA TYR A 95 -19.56 4.31 -9.20
C TYR A 95 -20.29 5.42 -8.45
N ASN A 96 -21.44 5.90 -8.94
CA ASN A 96 -22.12 7.07 -8.37
C ASN A 96 -23.45 6.75 -7.70
N VAL A 97 -24.20 5.75 -8.16
CA VAL A 97 -25.48 5.34 -7.56
C VAL A 97 -25.25 4.26 -6.49
N SER A 98 -24.33 3.33 -6.74
CA SER A 98 -24.08 2.21 -5.80
C SER A 98 -23.15 2.57 -4.65
N VAL A 99 -22.51 3.75 -4.69
CA VAL A 99 -21.47 4.17 -3.72
C VAL A 99 -21.98 5.19 -2.70
N THR A 100 -23.19 5.73 -2.84
CA THR A 100 -23.68 6.75 -1.91
C THR A 100 -24.44 6.16 -0.73
N ASP A 101 -23.73 5.92 0.36
CA ASP A 101 -24.31 5.92 1.71
C ASP A 101 -23.65 6.93 2.66
N LYS A 102 -22.80 7.85 2.16
CA LYS A 102 -22.36 9.04 2.91
C LYS A 102 -22.13 10.24 2.00
N ALA A 103 -22.92 11.31 2.17
CA ALA A 103 -22.55 12.62 1.68
C ALA A 103 -21.21 13.06 2.31
N CYS A 104 -20.29 13.60 1.51
CA CYS A 104 -19.02 14.12 1.99
C CYS A 104 -19.27 15.33 2.90
N SER A 105 -19.16 15.13 4.21
CA SER A 105 -19.43 16.14 5.24
C SER A 105 -18.25 17.10 5.50
N TRP A 106 -17.16 17.00 4.75
CA TRP A 106 -15.95 17.82 4.97
C TRP A 106 -16.14 19.30 4.58
N ASN A 107 -17.12 19.61 3.73
CA ASN A 107 -17.38 20.98 3.27
C ASN A 107 -18.59 21.65 3.95
N LEU A 108 -19.28 20.97 4.87
CA LEU A 108 -20.29 21.65 5.69
C LEU A 108 -19.57 22.49 6.76
N LYS A 109 -19.83 23.80 6.77
CA LYS A 109 -19.44 24.66 7.89
C LYS A 109 -20.18 24.19 9.14
N ASN A 110 -19.48 23.51 10.04
CA ASN A 110 -20.00 23.14 11.35
C ASN A 110 -20.33 24.43 12.13
N ASN A 111 -21.62 24.74 12.28
CA ASN A 111 -22.11 25.80 13.17
C ASN A 111 -22.22 25.33 14.64
N SER A 112 -21.78 24.12 14.95
CA SER A 112 -21.67 23.67 16.34
C SER A 112 -20.44 24.32 16.96
N LYS A 113 -20.64 25.10 18.03
CA LYS A 113 -19.58 25.44 18.99
C LYS A 113 -19.05 24.12 19.56
N SER A 114 -18.08 23.50 18.90
CA SER A 114 -17.49 22.26 19.38
C SER A 114 -16.59 22.59 20.55
N THR A 115 -17.03 22.30 21.77
CA THR A 115 -16.13 22.18 22.91
C THR A 115 -15.07 21.14 22.54
N VAL A 116 -13.80 21.52 22.64
CA VAL A 116 -12.68 20.62 22.43
C VAL A 116 -12.77 19.53 23.50
N GLN A 117 -13.08 18.30 23.07
CA GLN A 117 -13.07 17.12 23.94
C GLN A 117 -11.78 16.35 23.72
N ASN A 118 -11.17 15.88 24.80
CA ASN A 118 -9.98 15.06 24.70
C ASN A 118 -10.32 13.64 24.23
N ILE A 119 -9.42 13.01 23.49
CA ILE A 119 -9.56 11.61 23.03
C ILE A 119 -9.87 10.67 24.20
N SER A 120 -9.28 10.92 25.37
CA SER A 120 -9.50 10.14 26.60
C SER A 120 -10.94 10.22 27.13
N GLU A 121 -11.69 11.28 26.82
CA GLU A 121 -13.10 11.44 27.23
C GLU A 121 -14.04 10.71 26.26
N LEU A 122 -13.71 10.73 24.96
CA LEU A 122 -14.44 10.00 23.93
C LEU A 122 -14.20 8.48 24.01
N TYR A 123 -12.98 8.10 24.37
CA TYR A 123 -12.53 6.72 24.49
C TYR A 123 -11.92 6.50 25.87
N PRO A 124 -12.77 6.38 26.92
CA PRO A 124 -12.26 6.08 28.25
C PRO A 124 -11.51 4.75 28.22
N LEU A 125 -10.29 4.74 28.77
CA LEU A 125 -9.47 3.55 28.95
C LEU A 125 -10.23 2.55 29.83
N LYS A 126 -10.93 1.61 29.19
CA LYS A 126 -11.44 0.43 29.89
C LYS A 126 -10.26 -0.52 30.07
N PRO A 127 -10.07 -1.10 31.26
CA PRO A 127 -9.09 -2.18 31.43
C PRO A 127 -9.55 -3.36 30.56
N HIS A 128 -9.00 -3.45 29.35
CA HIS A 128 -9.30 -4.55 28.44
C HIS A 128 -8.43 -5.74 28.85
N THR A 129 -9.07 -6.77 29.41
CA THR A 129 -8.44 -8.08 29.64
C THR A 129 -9.06 -9.07 28.65
N SER A 130 -8.30 -9.47 27.63
CA SER A 130 -8.76 -10.47 26.64
C SER A 130 -9.00 -11.83 27.27
N THR A 131 -8.37 -12.08 28.42
CA THR A 131 -8.49 -13.31 29.19
C THR A 131 -8.66 -12.97 30.67
N PRO A 132 -9.42 -13.79 31.43
CA PRO A 132 -9.67 -13.56 32.86
C PRO A 132 -8.47 -13.88 33.75
N ARG A 133 -7.39 -14.42 33.19
CA ARG A 133 -6.19 -14.86 33.92
C ARG A 133 -4.94 -14.31 33.24
N ASN A 134 -3.89 -14.09 34.03
CA ASN A 134 -2.57 -13.84 33.48
C ASN A 134 -2.03 -15.13 32.85
N LEU A 135 -1.40 -14.99 31.69
CA LEU A 135 -0.67 -16.08 31.03
C LEU A 135 0.61 -16.38 31.82
N THR A 136 0.95 -17.66 31.94
CA THR A 136 2.25 -18.04 32.54
C THR A 136 3.36 -17.95 31.49
N GLU A 137 4.59 -17.75 31.95
CA GLU A 137 5.75 -17.61 31.07
C GLU A 137 5.99 -18.87 30.22
N ASP A 138 5.69 -20.04 30.77
CA ASP A 138 5.74 -21.33 30.08
C ASP A 138 4.74 -21.41 28.91
N GLU A 139 3.52 -20.88 29.08
CA GLU A 139 2.50 -20.84 28.03
C GLU A 139 2.92 -19.91 26.89
N ILE A 140 3.54 -18.78 27.23
CA ILE A 140 4.08 -17.82 26.26
C ILE A 140 5.22 -18.47 25.46
N ASN A 141 6.13 -19.18 26.12
CA ASN A 141 7.23 -19.89 25.48
C ASN A 141 6.75 -21.05 24.59
N LEU A 142 5.74 -21.79 25.04
CA LEU A 142 5.09 -22.83 24.24
C LEU A 142 4.40 -22.25 23.00
N PHE A 143 3.78 -21.08 23.13
CA PHE A 143 3.18 -20.39 21.99
C PHE A 143 4.23 -19.90 20.98
N LYS A 144 5.31 -19.27 21.46
CA LYS A 144 6.45 -18.84 20.62
C LYS A 144 7.08 -20.01 19.86
N THR A 145 7.28 -21.16 20.50
CA THR A 145 7.82 -22.36 19.84
C THR A 145 6.88 -22.92 18.77
N LYS A 146 5.56 -22.98 19.05
CA LYS A 146 4.55 -23.34 18.04
C LYS A 146 4.55 -22.38 16.86
N LEU A 147 4.68 -21.07 17.10
CA LEU A 147 4.80 -20.06 16.04
C LEU A 147 6.07 -20.24 15.19
N LYS A 148 7.22 -20.55 15.81
CA LYS A 148 8.48 -20.81 15.08
C LYS A 148 8.40 -22.05 14.17
N LEU A 149 7.63 -23.07 14.58
CA LEU A 149 7.41 -24.30 13.80
C LEU A 149 6.31 -24.14 12.74
N PHE A 150 5.44 -23.15 12.89
CA PHE A 150 4.33 -22.92 11.98
C PHE A 150 4.85 -22.34 10.66
N ASN A 151 4.72 -23.11 9.58
CA ASN A 151 5.24 -22.77 8.26
C ASN A 151 4.29 -21.86 7.43
N GLY A 152 3.24 -21.31 8.06
CA GLY A 152 2.28 -20.40 7.44
C GLY A 152 2.63 -18.93 7.68
N THR A 153 2.25 -18.06 6.75
CA THR A 153 2.53 -16.63 6.83
C THR A 153 1.68 -15.97 7.92
N VAL A 154 2.28 -15.71 9.08
CA VAL A 154 1.69 -14.84 10.12
C VAL A 154 2.35 -13.47 10.00
N GLY A 155 1.61 -12.48 9.49
CA GLY A 155 2.14 -11.14 9.13
C GLY A 155 2.77 -10.32 10.26
N PHE A 156 2.77 -10.83 11.50
CA PHE A 156 3.22 -10.12 12.70
C PHE A 156 4.05 -10.99 13.65
N SER A 157 4.57 -12.13 13.20
CA SER A 157 5.43 -12.98 14.04
C SER A 157 6.69 -12.24 14.51
N TRP A 158 7.17 -11.27 13.73
CA TRP A 158 8.28 -10.38 14.09
C TRP A 158 7.97 -9.48 15.29
N LEU A 159 6.71 -9.08 15.52
CA LEU A 159 6.31 -8.24 16.65
C LEU A 159 6.41 -8.98 17.98
N LEU A 160 6.33 -10.31 17.93
CA LEU A 160 6.42 -11.20 19.09
C LEU A 160 7.81 -11.82 19.23
N ALA A 161 8.73 -11.50 18.32
CA ALA A 161 10.12 -11.86 18.48
C ALA A 161 10.67 -11.16 19.72
N GLU A 162 11.53 -11.86 20.47
CA GLU A 162 12.29 -11.19 21.51
C GLU A 162 13.16 -10.13 20.82
N GLU A 163 13.03 -8.88 21.26
CA GLU A 163 14.02 -7.86 20.92
C GLU A 163 15.37 -8.43 21.34
N GLY A 164 16.28 -8.61 20.38
CA GLY A 164 17.61 -9.09 20.69
C GLY A 164 18.18 -8.27 21.83
N GLU A 165 18.69 -8.94 22.88
CA GLU A 165 19.41 -8.23 23.93
C GLU A 165 20.46 -7.36 23.23
N ASN A 166 20.29 -6.04 23.28
CA ASN A 166 21.18 -5.05 22.68
C ASN A 166 22.53 -5.00 23.42
N LYS A 167 23.17 -6.14 23.57
CA LYS A 167 24.58 -6.32 23.88
C LYS A 167 25.33 -6.63 22.59
N THR A 168 25.00 -5.94 21.50
CA THR A 168 25.98 -5.80 20.42
C THR A 168 27.09 -4.91 20.95
N THR A 169 28.09 -5.51 21.58
CA THR A 169 29.43 -4.94 21.56
C THR A 169 29.75 -4.74 20.09
N LYS A 170 29.59 -3.51 19.58
CA LYS A 170 29.83 -3.18 18.18
C LYS A 170 31.29 -3.54 17.88
N LEU A 171 31.50 -4.71 17.30
CA LEU A 171 32.83 -5.23 17.01
C LEU A 171 33.54 -4.36 15.96
N ILE A 172 32.76 -3.60 15.20
CA ILE A 172 33.26 -2.71 14.18
C ILE A 172 32.68 -1.32 14.37
N ILE A 173 33.53 -0.32 14.10
CA ILE A 173 33.18 1.09 14.16
C ILE A 173 32.14 1.40 13.07
N ASP A 174 31.14 2.18 13.44
CA ASP A 174 30.12 2.67 12.52
C ASP A 174 30.66 3.87 11.71
N VAL A 175 30.44 3.85 10.40
CA VAL A 175 30.96 4.85 9.47
C VAL A 175 30.37 6.22 9.78
N GLU A 176 29.10 6.28 10.17
CA GLU A 176 28.44 7.54 10.57
C GLU A 176 29.16 8.20 11.74
N THR A 177 29.58 7.42 12.74
CA THR A 177 30.30 7.95 13.91
C THR A 177 31.65 8.55 13.53
N ILE A 178 32.30 8.04 12.49
CA ILE A 178 33.55 8.61 11.96
C ILE A 178 33.27 9.89 11.18
N LEU A 179 32.23 9.91 10.34
CA LEU A 179 31.88 11.06 9.49
C LEU A 179 31.50 12.30 10.29
N PHE A 180 30.85 12.14 11.44
CA PHE A 180 30.45 13.25 12.31
C PHE A 180 31.47 13.57 13.41
N ASN A 181 32.63 12.91 13.42
CA ASN A 181 33.67 13.21 14.40
C ASN A 181 34.38 14.52 14.06
N ASN A 182 34.59 15.39 15.05
CA ASN A 182 35.35 16.63 14.91
C ASN A 182 36.76 16.39 14.34
N ASN A 183 37.39 15.27 14.70
CA ASN A 183 38.72 14.89 14.19
C ASN A 183 38.71 14.64 12.67
N TYR A 184 37.61 14.11 12.13
CA TYR A 184 37.46 13.91 10.69
C TYR A 184 37.22 15.24 9.97
N LEU A 185 36.36 16.10 10.53
CA LEU A 185 36.02 17.41 9.94
C LEU A 185 37.23 18.35 9.88
N GLN A 186 38.10 18.31 10.88
CA GLN A 186 39.30 19.16 10.98
C GLN A 186 40.53 18.56 10.28
N SER A 187 40.46 17.33 9.77
CA SER A 187 41.60 16.70 9.11
C SER A 187 41.87 17.30 7.72
N ASN A 188 43.14 17.61 7.44
CA ASN A 188 43.58 18.07 6.12
C ASN A 188 43.46 16.96 5.05
N ASP A 189 43.67 15.70 5.44
CA ASP A 189 43.53 14.55 4.55
C ASP A 189 42.46 13.56 5.06
N LYS A 190 41.23 13.84 4.65
CA LYS A 190 40.03 13.05 4.98
C LYS A 190 40.12 11.60 4.50
N ARG A 191 40.82 11.36 3.38
CA ARG A 191 40.88 10.02 2.77
C ARG A 191 41.79 9.10 3.56
N SER A 192 42.96 9.58 3.95
CA SER A 192 43.91 8.81 4.77
C SER A 192 43.37 8.57 6.18
N PHE A 193 42.67 9.56 6.76
CA PHE A 193 42.01 9.41 8.05
C PHE A 193 40.95 8.30 8.03
N MET A 194 40.07 8.30 7.02
CA MET A 194 39.08 7.22 6.86
C MET A 194 39.73 5.86 6.66
N LYS A 195 40.77 5.78 5.81
CA LYS A 195 41.45 4.50 5.53
C LYS A 195 42.03 3.89 6.80
N HIS A 196 42.61 4.72 7.68
CA HIS A 196 43.19 4.27 8.93
C HIS A 196 42.12 3.80 9.94
N GLN A 197 41.02 4.56 10.08
CA GLN A 197 39.94 4.23 11.01
C GLN A 197 39.07 3.05 10.58
N LEU A 198 38.92 2.83 9.27
CA LEU A 198 38.13 1.74 8.71
C LEU A 198 38.94 0.46 8.48
N GLN A 199 40.23 0.45 8.84
CA GLN A 199 41.06 -0.73 8.72
C GLN A 199 40.60 -1.78 9.74
N VAL A 200 40.30 -2.99 9.26
CA VAL A 200 39.86 -4.11 10.08
C VAL A 200 40.98 -5.16 10.13
N THR A 201 41.27 -5.69 11.32
CA THR A 201 42.23 -6.78 11.52
C THR A 201 41.59 -8.14 11.24
N ASP A 202 42.40 -9.14 10.89
CA ASP A 202 41.90 -10.50 10.61
C ASP A 202 41.15 -11.11 11.81
N ASP A 203 41.60 -10.84 13.04
CA ASP A 203 40.93 -11.28 14.26
C ASP A 203 39.52 -10.70 14.39
N LEU A 204 39.32 -9.45 13.99
CA LEU A 204 38.00 -8.82 13.98
C LEU A 204 37.12 -9.41 12.88
N ILE A 205 37.68 -9.75 11.72
CA ILE A 205 36.95 -10.43 10.64
C ILE A 205 36.40 -11.75 11.14
N LEU A 206 37.23 -12.57 11.81
CA LEU A 206 36.80 -13.87 12.35
C LEU A 206 35.69 -13.73 13.39
N LYS A 207 35.83 -12.79 14.34
CA LYS A 207 34.78 -12.51 15.35
C LYS A 207 33.46 -12.08 14.72
N VAL A 208 33.51 -11.30 13.65
CA VAL A 208 32.30 -10.85 12.93
C VAL A 208 31.65 -12.00 12.17
N VAL A 209 32.44 -12.89 11.56
CA VAL A 209 31.93 -14.09 10.91
C VAL A 209 31.21 -14.99 11.91
N GLU A 210 31.79 -15.23 13.08
CA GLU A 210 31.16 -15.99 14.16
C GLU A 210 29.88 -15.32 14.69
N ALA A 211 29.92 -13.99 14.89
CA ALA A 211 28.78 -13.23 15.39
C ALA A 211 27.62 -13.13 14.37
N THR A 212 27.87 -13.42 13.09
CA THR A 212 26.88 -13.28 12.01
C THR A 212 26.45 -14.60 11.38
N VAL A 213 26.74 -15.73 12.05
CA VAL A 213 26.23 -17.05 11.67
C VAL A 213 24.70 -17.00 11.60
N GLY A 214 24.13 -17.54 10.52
CA GLY A 214 22.69 -17.48 10.23
C GLY A 214 22.27 -16.35 9.29
N GLN A 215 23.18 -15.44 8.91
CA GLN A 215 23.00 -14.41 7.89
C GLN A 215 21.70 -13.61 8.10
N ILE A 216 20.75 -13.65 7.16
CA ILE A 216 19.50 -12.88 7.22
C ILE A 216 18.63 -13.18 8.45
N ARG A 217 18.82 -14.34 9.10
CA ARG A 217 18.11 -14.71 10.33
C ARG A 217 18.78 -14.15 11.59
N ASN A 218 19.95 -13.56 11.46
CA ASN A 218 20.71 -12.95 12.53
C ASN A 218 20.62 -11.42 12.40
N GLU A 219 20.18 -10.75 13.46
CA GLU A 219 20.00 -9.29 13.48
C GLU A 219 21.31 -8.54 13.25
N CYS A 220 22.43 -9.09 13.72
CA CYS A 220 23.76 -8.51 13.54
C CYS A 220 24.19 -8.47 12.07
N TRP A 221 23.64 -9.34 11.21
CA TRP A 221 24.01 -9.40 9.80
C TRP A 221 23.71 -8.10 9.06
N LEU A 222 22.53 -7.52 9.27
CA LEU A 222 22.16 -6.25 8.64
C LEU A 222 22.97 -5.08 9.21
N ILE A 223 23.20 -5.08 10.54
CA ILE A 223 23.98 -4.05 11.23
C ILE A 223 25.40 -3.99 10.67
N TYR A 224 26.10 -5.12 10.57
CA TYR A 224 27.47 -5.16 10.05
C TYR A 224 27.55 -4.93 8.54
N ARG A 225 26.46 -5.15 7.80
CA ARG A 225 26.38 -4.94 6.35
C ARG A 225 26.11 -3.48 5.95
N LYS A 226 25.46 -2.71 6.83
CA LYS A 226 25.16 -1.29 6.61
C LYS A 226 26.45 -0.53 6.27
N HIS A 227 26.39 0.40 5.32
CA HIS A 227 27.53 1.21 4.85
C HIS A 227 28.71 0.45 4.24
N ARG A 228 28.51 -0.82 3.83
CA ARG A 228 29.57 -1.63 3.21
C ARG A 228 29.29 -2.01 1.78
N LEU A 229 30.38 -2.10 1.02
CA LEU A 229 30.38 -2.73 -0.29
C LEU A 229 30.40 -4.25 -0.09
N THR A 230 29.38 -4.91 -0.62
CA THR A 230 29.20 -6.36 -0.60
C THR A 230 29.32 -6.92 -2.00
N ALA A 231 29.66 -8.20 -2.14
CA ALA A 231 29.81 -8.83 -3.45
C ALA A 231 28.57 -8.63 -4.35
N SER A 232 27.36 -8.64 -3.79
CA SER A 232 26.11 -8.45 -4.53
C SER A 232 25.86 -7.00 -4.99
N ASN A 233 26.40 -5.99 -4.29
CA ASN A 233 26.24 -4.57 -4.66
C ASN A 233 27.46 -4.01 -5.42
N PHE A 234 28.59 -4.73 -5.40
CA PHE A 234 29.87 -4.26 -5.95
C PHE A 234 29.78 -3.93 -7.45
N GLY A 235 29.09 -4.76 -8.24
CA GLY A 235 28.93 -4.52 -9.68
C GLY A 235 28.18 -3.22 -9.99
N VAL A 236 27.13 -2.91 -9.21
CA VAL A 236 26.34 -1.68 -9.36
C VAL A 236 27.19 -0.47 -8.98
N VAL A 237 27.95 -0.56 -7.89
CA VAL A 237 28.85 0.50 -7.43
C VAL A 237 29.98 0.75 -8.43
N LEU A 238 30.57 -0.30 -8.99
CA LEU A 238 31.60 -0.20 -10.03
C LEU A 238 31.04 0.51 -11.28
N ALA A 239 29.84 0.14 -11.71
CA ALA A 239 29.18 0.77 -12.85
C ALA A 239 28.88 2.26 -12.60
N ALA A 240 28.41 2.60 -11.40
CA ALA A 240 28.18 3.99 -10.99
C ALA A 240 29.46 4.82 -10.95
N SER A 241 30.54 4.24 -10.41
CA SER A 241 31.87 4.87 -10.37
C SER A 241 32.43 5.11 -11.78
N LYS A 242 32.35 4.12 -12.68
CA LYS A 242 32.76 4.28 -14.09
C LYS A 242 31.98 5.37 -14.82
N ARG A 243 30.70 5.53 -14.50
CA ARG A 243 29.81 6.54 -15.11
C ARG A 243 29.89 7.91 -14.42
N ASN A 244 30.61 8.00 -13.29
CA ASN A 244 30.62 9.16 -12.39
C ASN A 244 29.21 9.70 -12.07
N ARG A 245 28.24 8.79 -11.88
CA ARG A 245 26.85 9.13 -11.53
C ARG A 245 26.38 8.26 -10.38
N PHE A 246 25.92 8.91 -9.31
CA PHE A 246 25.50 8.26 -8.07
C PHE A 246 24.01 8.56 -7.80
N PRO A 247 23.09 7.75 -8.33
CA PRO A 247 21.67 7.98 -8.14
C PRO A 247 21.24 7.70 -6.68
N PRO A 248 20.22 8.39 -6.14
CA PRO A 248 19.71 8.13 -4.78
C PRO A 248 19.29 6.67 -4.54
N SER A 249 18.83 5.97 -5.58
CA SER A 249 18.48 4.55 -5.52
C SER A 249 19.68 3.65 -5.18
N LEU A 250 20.89 4.02 -5.63
CA LEU A 250 22.11 3.29 -5.29
C LEU A 250 22.38 3.36 -3.78
N PHE A 251 22.20 4.55 -3.18
CA PHE A 251 22.40 4.73 -1.74
C PHE A 251 21.37 3.96 -0.93
N LYS A 252 20.08 3.99 -1.31
CA LYS A 252 19.04 3.16 -0.67
C LYS A 252 19.41 1.67 -0.65
N GLN A 253 19.91 1.16 -1.78
CA GLN A 253 20.36 -0.23 -1.88
C GLN A 253 21.59 -0.54 -1.01
N ILE A 254 22.55 0.38 -0.87
CA ILE A 254 23.72 0.22 0.00
C ILE A 254 23.33 0.29 1.49
N MET A 255 22.34 1.12 1.81
CA MET A 255 21.82 1.32 3.16
C MET A 255 20.88 0.20 3.63
N GLY A 256 20.41 -0.65 2.71
CA GLY A 256 19.43 -1.69 3.01
C GLY A 256 18.01 -1.14 3.20
N GLU A 257 17.76 0.12 2.82
CA GLU A 257 16.45 0.76 2.82
C GLU A 257 15.71 0.29 1.56
N SER A 258 14.91 -0.76 1.70
CA SER A 258 14.05 -1.29 0.63
C SER A 258 12.69 -0.61 0.68
#